data_AF-A0A1G0M9X8-F1
#
_entry.id   AF-A0A1G0M9X8-F1
#
_cell.length_a   1.000
_cell.length_b   1.000
_cell.length_c   1.000
_cell.angle_alpha   90.00
_cell.angle_beta   90.00
_cell.angle_gamma   90.00
#
_symmetry.space_group_name_H-M   'P 1'
#
loop_
_entity.id
_entity.type
_entity.pdbx_description
1 polymer ?
#
loop_
_entity_poly.entity_id
_entity_poly.type
_entity_poly.pdbx_seq_one_letter_code
_entity_poly.pdbx_strand_id
1 'polypeptide(L)'
;MLLEQLVKKAEQPPEYDWDSYYRWQFSQLAGREVTGFNFWLCKKCLSVNTVYLPARYGKCQSCGLIHLPEDMNKSKTGATP
;
A
#
# COMPACT_ATOMS: atom_id res chain seq x y z
N MET A 1 23.74 -9.21 9.89
CA MET A 1 23.58 -7.95 10.64
C MET A 1 22.99 -8.28 11.99
N LEU A 2 23.47 -7.62 13.05
CA LEU A 2 22.84 -7.70 14.36
C LEU A 2 21.59 -6.81 14.38
N LEU A 3 20.55 -7.19 15.15
CA LEU A 3 19.28 -6.44 15.24
C LEU A 3 19.50 -4.96 15.60
N GLU A 4 20.44 -4.69 16.50
CA GLU A 4 20.78 -3.33 16.94
C GLU A 4 21.30 -2.44 15.81
N GLN A 5 22.04 -3.02 14.85
CA GLN A 5 22.53 -2.30 13.67
C GLN A 5 21.40 -1.97 12.70
N LEU A 6 20.41 -2.86 12.58
CA LEU A 6 19.23 -2.64 11.77
C LEU A 6 18.36 -1.52 12.34
N VAL A 7 18.14 -1.51 13.66
CA VAL A 7 17.35 -0.46 14.34
C VAL A 7 18.01 0.90 14.14
N LYS A 8 19.32 1.03 14.42
CA LYS A 8 20.06 2.29 14.21
C LYS A 8 20.03 2.78 12.76
N LYS A 9 20.03 1.86 11.79
CA LYS A 9 19.94 2.21 10.37
C LYS A 9 18.53 2.68 9.98
N ALA A 10 17.49 2.12 10.59
CA ALA A 10 16.10 2.49 10.32
C ALA A 10 15.73 3.90 10.84
N GLU A 11 16.44 4.39 11.85
CA GLU A 11 16.27 5.76 12.37
C GLU A 11 16.87 6.83 11.45
N GLN A 12 17.77 6.45 10.55
CA GLN A 12 18.37 7.39 9.61
C GLN A 12 17.39 7.69 8.48
N PRO A 13 17.30 8.96 8.03
CA PRO A 13 16.50 9.27 6.86
C PRO A 13 17.03 8.45 5.66
N PRO A 14 16.14 7.91 4.82
CA PRO A 14 16.57 7.16 3.65
C PRO A 14 17.36 8.07 2.71
N GLU A 15 18.42 7.52 2.12
CA GLU A 15 19.27 8.23 1.13
C GLU A 15 18.48 8.66 -0.11
N TYR A 16 17.43 7.91 -0.44
CA TYR A 16 16.58 8.12 -1.61
C TYR A 16 15.13 8.35 -1.20
N ASP A 17 14.44 9.19 -1.96
CA ASP A 17 13.00 9.37 -1.84
C ASP A 17 12.25 8.16 -2.44
N TRP A 18 12.16 7.11 -1.63
CA TRP A 18 11.43 5.90 -1.99
C TRP A 18 9.93 6.15 -2.16
N ASP A 19 9.36 7.13 -1.47
CA ASP A 19 7.94 7.45 -1.58
C ASP A 19 7.62 7.97 -2.99
N SER A 20 8.43 8.90 -3.51
CA SER A 20 8.29 9.38 -4.88
C SER A 20 8.55 8.28 -5.91
N TYR A 21 9.58 7.46 -5.70
CA TYR A 21 9.87 6.32 -6.59
C TYR A 21 8.69 5.34 -6.67
N TYR A 22 8.15 4.92 -5.52
CA TYR A 22 7.03 3.98 -5.47
C TYR A 22 5.75 4.60 -6.02
N ARG A 23 5.47 5.89 -5.77
CA ARG A 23 4.34 6.59 -6.40
C ARG A 23 4.45 6.59 -7.92
N TRP A 24 5.63 6.88 -8.47
CA TRP A 24 5.86 6.81 -9.92
C TRP A 24 5.66 5.38 -10.44
N GLN A 25 6.31 4.38 -9.83
CA GLN A 25 6.24 2.99 -10.26
C GLN A 25 4.80 2.45 -10.23
N PHE A 26 4.07 2.70 -9.15
CA PHE A 26 2.68 2.27 -9.02
C PHE A 26 1.74 3.05 -9.95
N SER A 27 2.06 4.30 -10.28
CA SER A 27 1.32 5.04 -11.31
C SER A 27 1.46 4.38 -12.68
N GLN A 28 2.65 3.89 -13.02
CA GLN A 28 2.87 3.14 -14.27
C GLN A 28 2.07 1.83 -14.28
N LEU A 29 2.09 1.08 -13.19
CA LEU A 29 1.33 -0.18 -13.08
C LEU A 29 -0.19 0.03 -13.08
N ALA A 30 -0.67 1.14 -12.53
CA ALA A 30 -2.09 1.47 -12.51
C ALA A 30 -2.60 2.12 -13.80
N GLY A 31 -1.70 2.58 -14.68
CA GLY A 31 -2.05 3.34 -15.89
C GLY A 31 -2.65 4.72 -15.61
N ARG A 32 -2.45 5.26 -14.40
CA ARG A 32 -2.96 6.55 -13.93
C ARG A 32 -2.14 7.03 -12.74
N GLU A 33 -2.21 8.32 -12.44
CA GLU A 33 -1.58 8.87 -11.24
C GLU A 33 -2.16 8.24 -9.96
N VAL A 34 -1.27 7.80 -9.06
CA VAL A 34 -1.64 7.24 -7.76
C VAL A 34 -1.16 8.13 -6.62
N THR A 35 -2.00 8.27 -5.60
CA THR A 35 -1.68 9.05 -4.40
C THR A 35 -1.24 8.17 -3.24
N GLY A 36 -1.31 6.85 -3.41
CA GLY A 36 -0.92 5.87 -2.42
C GLY A 36 -1.34 4.46 -2.83
N PHE A 37 -1.15 3.52 -1.92
CA PHE A 37 -1.54 2.13 -2.09
C PHE A 37 -2.00 1.57 -0.76
N ASN A 38 -2.79 0.51 -0.80
CA ASN A 38 -3.22 -0.23 0.38
C ASN A 38 -3.20 -1.73 0.08
N PHE A 39 -3.15 -2.54 1.13
CA PHE A 39 -3.20 -3.98 1.03
C PHE A 39 -4.48 -4.50 1.66
N TRP A 40 -5.02 -5.58 1.11
CA TRP A 40 -6.15 -6.28 1.71
C TRP A 40 -6.02 -7.79 1.52
N LEU A 41 -6.42 -8.53 2.53
CA LEU A 41 -6.50 -9.98 2.49
C LEU A 41 -7.83 -10.41 1.90
N CYS A 42 -7.81 -11.23 0.85
CA CYS A 42 -9.04 -11.76 0.28
C CYS A 42 -9.70 -12.76 1.22
N LYS A 43 -10.93 -12.47 1.68
CA LYS A 43 -11.69 -13.37 2.56
C LYS A 43 -12.08 -14.71 1.92
N LYS A 44 -12.01 -14.83 0.60
CA LYS A 44 -12.37 -16.07 -0.13
C LYS A 44 -11.19 -16.99 -0.36
N CYS A 45 -10.07 -16.48 -0.89
CA CYS A 45 -8.93 -17.29 -1.29
C CYS A 45 -7.64 -16.98 -0.52
N LEU A 46 -7.71 -16.09 0.47
CA LEU A 46 -6.60 -15.71 1.36
C LEU A 46 -5.38 -15.09 0.65
N SER A 47 -5.53 -14.71 -0.62
CA SER A 47 -4.50 -13.98 -1.34
C SER A 47 -4.40 -12.55 -0.81
N VAL A 48 -3.18 -12.06 -0.59
CA VAL A 48 -2.91 -10.65 -0.32
C VAL A 48 -2.97 -9.89 -1.64
N ASN A 49 -3.73 -8.81 -1.67
CA ASN A 49 -3.91 -8.00 -2.87
C ASN A 49 -3.51 -6.56 -2.58
N THR A 50 -2.98 -5.91 -3.61
CA THR A 50 -2.63 -4.49 -3.59
C THR A 50 -3.69 -3.69 -4.33
N VAL A 51 -4.11 -2.57 -3.78
CA VAL A 51 -4.99 -1.61 -4.43
C VAL A 51 -4.30 -0.25 -4.52
N TYR A 52 -4.32 0.36 -5.71
CA TYR A 52 -3.70 1.67 -5.95
C TYR A 52 -4.73 2.78 -5.81
N LEU A 53 -4.48 3.74 -4.93
CA LEU A 53 -5.42 4.82 -4.61
C LEU A 53 -5.27 6.02 -5.56
N PRO A 54 -6.36 6.74 -5.88
CA PRO A 54 -7.73 6.56 -5.39
C PRO A 54 -8.50 5.50 -6.19
N ALA A 55 -8.72 4.31 -5.63
CA ALA A 55 -9.50 3.25 -6.27
C ALA A 55 -10.93 3.27 -5.76
N ARG A 56 -11.90 2.99 -6.65
CA ARG A 56 -13.31 2.81 -6.29
C ARG A 56 -13.60 1.43 -5.70
N TYR A 57 -12.79 0.43 -6.04
CA TYR A 57 -12.85 -0.93 -5.54
C TYR A 57 -11.53 -1.64 -5.82
N GLY A 58 -11.26 -2.72 -5.10
CA GLY A 58 -10.18 -3.67 -5.38
C GLY A 58 -10.74 -4.93 -6.05
N LYS A 59 -9.96 -5.57 -6.91
CA LYS A 59 -10.28 -6.90 -7.45
C LYS A 59 -9.19 -7.86 -7.03
N CYS A 60 -9.58 -9.01 -6.47
CA CYS A 60 -8.62 -10.03 -6.12
C CYS A 60 -7.96 -10.59 -7.38
N GLN A 61 -6.62 -10.59 -7.42
CA GLN A 61 -5.84 -11.08 -8.54
C GLN A 61 -6.00 -12.60 -8.74
N SER A 62 -6.27 -13.34 -7.66
CA SER A 62 -6.36 -14.81 -7.71
C SER A 62 -7.78 -15.33 -8.00
N CYS A 63 -8.81 -14.81 -7.32
CA CYS A 63 -10.18 -15.33 -7.46
C CYS A 63 -11.20 -14.34 -8.03
N GLY A 64 -10.78 -13.11 -8.35
CA GLY A 64 -11.64 -12.09 -8.94
C GLY A 64 -12.65 -11.44 -8.00
N LEU A 65 -12.68 -11.80 -6.71
CA LEU A 65 -13.58 -11.19 -5.72
C LEU A 65 -13.38 -9.67 -5.66
N ILE A 66 -14.48 -8.92 -5.71
CA ILE A 66 -14.49 -7.46 -5.60
C ILE A 66 -14.51 -7.06 -4.13
N HIS A 67 -13.62 -6.14 -3.74
CA HIS A 67 -13.55 -5.55 -2.41
C HIS A 67 -13.93 -4.06 -2.49
N LEU A 68 -14.94 -3.67 -1.71
CA LEU A 68 -15.46 -2.31 -1.67
C LEU A 68 -14.74 -1.46 -0.60
N PRO A 69 -14.60 -0.14 -0.83
CA PRO A 69 -13.69 0.75 -0.11
C PRO A 69 -14.16 1.23 1.27
N GLU A 70 -15.32 0.79 1.78
CA GLU A 70 -15.76 1.09 3.16
C GLU A 70 -14.71 0.69 4.21
N ASP A 71 -13.84 -0.26 3.87
CA ASP A 71 -12.70 -0.69 4.68
C ASP A 71 -11.34 -0.10 4.23
N MET A 72 -11.27 0.52 3.04
CA MET A 72 -10.01 1.03 2.47
C MET A 72 -9.67 2.47 2.90
N ASN A 73 -10.67 3.25 3.31
CA ASN A 73 -10.52 4.66 3.71
C ASN A 73 -10.31 4.86 5.23
N LYS A 74 -10.42 3.81 6.04
CA LYS A 74 -10.30 3.88 7.52
C LYS A 74 -8.86 4.12 8.00
N SER A 75 -7.86 4.08 7.12
CA SER A 75 -6.45 4.28 7.47
C SER A 75 -6.03 5.76 7.62
N LYS A 76 -6.95 6.73 7.45
CA LYS A 76 -6.65 8.17 7.60
C LYS A 76 -7.26 8.87 8.83
N THR A 77 -8.06 8.19 9.66
CA THR A 77 -8.67 8.79 10.86
C THR A 77 -7.91 8.49 12.16
N GLY A 78 -6.65 8.07 12.08
CA GLY A 78 -5.76 7.86 13.22
C GLY A 78 -4.76 9.00 13.47
N ALA A 79 -4.97 10.18 12.88
CA ALA A 79 -4.24 11.40 13.24
C ALA A 79 -5.18 12.31 14.04
N THR A 80 -5.15 12.15 15.35
CA THR A 80 -5.70 13.13 16.31
C THR A 80 -4.50 13.63 17.13
N PRO A 81 -4.39 14.95 17.39
CA PRO A 81 -3.23 15.58 18.03
C PRO A 81 -2.90 15.05 19.43
#